data_AF-A0A0M2HB18-F1
#
_entry.id   AF-A0A0M2HB18-F1
#
_cell.length_a   1.000
_cell.length_b   1.000
_cell.length_c   1.000
_cell.angle_alpha   90.00
_cell.angle_beta   90.00
_cell.angle_gamma   90.00
#
_symmetry.space_group_name_H-M   'P 1'
#
loop_
_entity.id
_entity.type
_entity.pdbx_description
1 polymer ?
#
loop_
_entity_poly.entity_id
_entity_poly.type
_entity_poly.pdbx_seq_one_letter_code
_entity_poly.pdbx_strand_id
1 'polypeptide(L)'
;MGDEKGTPEEGRPGAAAEPTGHGDATEATSDGHGTEPTSAGGGTRLTTGMRTVLWIVAAVVVLGIAVTIWLLTIGSGTAGVDGADPDAGSTPTATVTQGPIPGATPTTGSEVQPPDETAAPIDRLPPLPTSSPLVSDPLPASGSASGELVKGFPVDLMGPVPDSQVLESSISTEGSTMQVSLVARTDAADDDVRAHYRELWADLGLTDTSGGDGSITYSDAFSSLSLAFSESSGTGTVYMIYGVFRTS
;
A
#
# COMPACT_ATOMS: atom_id res chain seq x y z
N MET A 1 -6.74 8.17 54.28
CA MET A 1 -5.53 7.72 55.01
C MET A 1 -5.39 6.23 54.81
N GLY A 2 -4.49 5.81 53.93
CA GLY A 2 -4.17 4.41 53.67
C GLY A 2 -2.91 4.39 52.82
N ASP A 3 -1.86 3.86 53.42
CA ASP A 3 -0.44 4.12 53.20
C ASP A 3 0.10 3.87 51.78
N GLU A 4 0.91 4.82 51.33
CA GLU A 4 1.93 4.67 50.31
C GLU A 4 2.96 3.61 50.75
N LYS A 5 3.26 2.65 49.87
CA LYS A 5 4.44 1.80 50.02
C LYS A 5 5.19 1.73 48.70
N GLY A 6 6.29 2.47 48.66
CA GLY A 6 7.18 2.60 47.53
C GLY A 6 7.87 1.29 47.14
N THR A 7 8.15 1.19 45.84
CA THR A 7 9.00 0.17 45.24
C THR A 7 10.36 0.81 44.93
N PRO A 8 11.48 0.14 45.25
CA PRO A 8 12.80 0.74 45.20
C PRO A 8 13.32 0.93 43.78
N GLU A 9 13.92 2.10 43.59
CA GLU A 9 14.89 2.42 42.55
C GLU A 9 16.16 1.59 42.81
N GLU A 10 16.50 0.66 41.91
CA GLU A 10 17.80 -0.03 41.92
C GLU A 10 18.42 0.07 40.52
N GLY A 11 19.47 0.89 40.44
CA GLY A 11 20.13 1.24 39.20
C GLY A 11 21.07 0.18 38.64
N ARG A 12 21.55 0.47 37.43
CA ARG A 12 22.93 0.13 37.06
C ARG A 12 23.44 1.02 35.92
N PRO A 13 24.63 1.62 36.07
CA PRO A 13 25.32 2.36 35.03
C PRO A 13 26.10 1.39 34.12
N GLY A 14 26.08 1.64 32.81
CA GLY A 14 26.86 0.90 31.82
C GLY A 14 27.42 1.85 30.77
N ALA A 15 28.62 2.34 31.02
CA ALA A 15 29.46 3.08 30.09
C ALA A 15 30.18 2.15 29.10
N ALA A 16 30.74 2.77 28.05
CA ALA A 16 31.68 2.26 27.04
C ALA A 16 31.04 1.51 25.85
N ALA A 17 31.43 1.70 24.59
CA ALA A 17 32.64 2.31 24.04
C ALA A 17 32.37 2.89 22.63
N GLU A 18 33.01 4.02 22.35
CA GLU A 18 33.21 4.57 21.01
C GLU A 18 34.29 3.76 20.27
N PRO A 19 34.06 3.32 19.02
CA PRO A 19 35.14 2.93 18.13
C PRO A 19 35.58 4.13 17.27
N THR A 20 36.70 4.74 17.65
CA THR A 20 37.48 5.68 16.82
C THR A 20 38.07 4.91 15.63
N GLY A 21 37.35 4.87 14.51
CA GLY A 21 37.81 4.31 13.24
C GLY A 21 38.58 5.36 12.42
N HIS A 22 39.90 5.41 12.63
CA HIS A 22 40.87 6.15 11.84
C HIS A 22 41.22 5.33 10.57
N GLY A 23 41.00 5.89 9.38
CA GLY A 23 41.40 5.31 8.09
C GLY A 23 41.38 6.43 7.05
N ASP A 24 42.41 7.26 7.07
CA ASP A 24 43.61 7.15 6.25
C ASP A 24 43.37 7.59 4.81
N ALA A 25 44.00 8.72 4.51
CA ALA A 25 43.98 9.40 3.24
C ALA A 25 44.91 8.67 2.27
N THR A 26 44.41 8.32 1.10
CA THR A 26 45.27 8.11 -0.08
C THR A 26 44.78 9.00 -1.20
N GLU A 27 45.35 10.20 -1.17
CA GLU A 27 45.56 11.06 -2.31
C GLU A 27 46.43 10.30 -3.33
N ALA A 28 45.88 10.02 -4.51
CA ALA A 28 46.66 9.59 -5.67
C ALA A 28 46.07 10.25 -6.92
N THR A 29 46.57 11.45 -7.18
CA THR A 29 46.66 12.06 -8.50
C THR A 29 47.26 11.04 -9.48
N SER A 30 46.52 10.69 -10.54
CA SER A 30 47.12 10.16 -11.76
C SER A 30 46.62 10.97 -12.94
N ASP A 31 47.53 11.82 -13.40
CA ASP A 31 47.51 12.49 -14.68
C ASP A 31 47.31 11.53 -15.85
N GLY A 32 46.77 12.11 -16.92
CA GLY A 32 46.20 11.38 -18.04
C GLY A 32 47.17 10.68 -18.98
N HIS A 33 46.58 9.89 -19.86
CA HIS A 33 47.10 9.66 -21.19
C HIS A 33 45.98 9.21 -22.10
N GLY A 34 45.67 10.02 -23.10
CA GLY A 34 44.86 9.57 -24.22
C GLY A 34 45.63 8.54 -25.04
N THR A 35 44.98 7.44 -25.38
CA THR A 35 45.17 6.74 -26.64
C THR A 35 43.85 6.07 -27.01
N GLU A 36 43.30 6.45 -28.15
CA GLU A 36 42.39 5.58 -28.89
C GLU A 36 43.14 4.27 -29.23
N PRO A 37 42.45 3.13 -29.15
CA PRO A 37 42.70 2.09 -30.12
C PRO A 37 41.38 1.56 -30.70
N THR A 38 41.22 1.84 -31.99
CA THR A 38 41.13 0.81 -33.02
C THR A 38 40.16 -0.34 -32.74
N SER A 39 39.00 -0.21 -33.38
CA SER A 39 38.09 -1.31 -33.70
C SER A 39 38.85 -2.46 -34.38
N ALA A 40 39.04 -3.55 -33.64
CA ALA A 40 39.55 -4.82 -34.15
C ALA A 40 38.59 -5.93 -33.70
N GLY A 41 37.94 -6.57 -34.67
CA GLY A 41 37.02 -7.68 -34.46
C GLY A 41 37.74 -8.89 -33.83
N GLY A 42 37.74 -8.94 -32.50
CA GLY A 42 38.18 -10.10 -31.73
C GLY A 42 37.02 -11.07 -31.58
N GLY A 43 36.97 -12.10 -32.42
CA GLY A 43 36.10 -13.25 -32.22
C GLY A 43 36.43 -13.90 -30.87
N THR A 44 35.64 -13.58 -29.86
CA THR A 44 35.83 -14.02 -28.48
C THR A 44 35.64 -15.54 -28.47
N ARG A 45 36.76 -16.28 -28.44
CA ARG A 45 36.73 -17.73 -28.26
C ARG A 45 36.33 -17.99 -26.81
N LEU A 46 35.03 -18.15 -26.60
CA LEU A 46 34.42 -18.52 -25.33
C LEU A 46 35.13 -19.77 -24.76
N THR A 47 35.64 -19.65 -23.55
CA THR A 47 36.27 -20.76 -22.82
C THR A 47 35.26 -21.89 -22.63
N THR A 48 35.72 -23.14 -22.56
CA THR A 48 34.84 -24.32 -22.45
C THR A 48 33.87 -24.19 -21.26
N GLY A 49 34.30 -23.59 -20.15
CA GLY A 49 33.44 -23.30 -18.99
C GLY A 49 32.33 -22.28 -19.29
N MET A 50 32.64 -21.22 -20.04
CA MET A 50 31.65 -20.19 -20.42
C MET A 50 30.61 -20.73 -21.41
N ARG A 51 30.99 -21.69 -22.27
CA ARG A 51 30.05 -22.43 -23.12
C ARG A 51 29.07 -23.26 -22.29
N THR A 52 29.52 -23.94 -21.24
CA THR A 52 28.63 -24.73 -20.37
C THR A 52 27.62 -23.83 -19.63
N VAL A 53 28.07 -22.68 -19.12
CA VAL A 53 27.17 -21.72 -18.45
C VAL A 53 26.12 -21.18 -19.42
N LEU A 54 26.51 -20.81 -20.64
CA LEU A 54 25.56 -20.35 -21.67
C LEU A 54 24.53 -21.42 -22.03
N TRP A 55 24.92 -22.69 -22.09
CA TRP A 55 23.98 -23.80 -22.32
C TRP A 55 22.98 -23.98 -21.17
N ILE A 56 23.42 -23.85 -19.92
CA ILE A 56 22.53 -23.94 -18.74
C ILE A 56 21.53 -22.78 -18.75
N VAL A 57 22.00 -21.55 -18.97
CA VAL A 57 21.12 -20.37 -19.04
C VAL A 57 20.12 -20.50 -20.18
N ALA A 58 20.57 -20.93 -21.37
CA ALA A 58 19.68 -21.17 -22.51
C ALA A 58 18.62 -22.26 -22.20
N ALA A 59 18.99 -23.34 -21.52
CA ALA A 59 18.06 -24.39 -21.13
C ALA A 59 17.00 -23.89 -20.13
N VAL A 60 17.40 -23.09 -19.14
CA VAL A 60 16.48 -22.49 -18.16
C VAL A 60 15.50 -21.52 -18.84
N VAL A 61 15.99 -20.69 -19.76
CA VAL A 61 15.14 -19.75 -20.53
C VAL A 61 14.13 -20.51 -21.40
N VAL A 62 14.56 -21.56 -22.11
CA VAL A 62 13.67 -22.39 -22.94
C VAL A 62 12.62 -23.10 -22.07
N LEU A 63 13.00 -23.60 -20.89
CA LEU A 63 12.07 -24.22 -19.95
C LEU A 63 11.02 -23.22 -19.44
N GLY A 64 11.46 -22.00 -19.07
CA GLY A 64 10.55 -20.93 -18.64
C GLY A 64 9.56 -20.51 -19.71
N ILE A 65 10.01 -20.41 -20.97
CA ILE A 65 9.16 -20.12 -22.14
C ILE A 65 8.16 -21.27 -22.37
N ALA A 66 8.59 -22.53 -22.25
CA ALA A 66 7.70 -23.67 -22.40
C ALA A 66 6.61 -23.70 -21.32
N VAL A 67 6.95 -23.37 -20.06
CA VAL A 67 5.97 -23.28 -18.95
C VAL A 67 4.98 -22.13 -19.18
N THR A 68 5.43 -20.96 -19.64
CA THR A 68 4.53 -19.85 -19.95
C THR A 68 3.60 -20.16 -21.12
N ILE A 69 4.10 -20.79 -22.19
CA ILE A 69 3.25 -21.26 -23.30
C ILE A 69 2.26 -22.34 -22.84
N TRP A 70 2.68 -23.26 -21.97
CA TRP A 70 1.83 -24.30 -21.41
C TRP A 70 0.70 -23.72 -20.54
N LEU A 71 1.00 -22.74 -19.69
CA LEU A 71 0.00 -22.02 -18.90
C LEU A 71 -0.98 -21.24 -19.80
N LEU A 72 -0.49 -20.63 -20.89
CA LEU A 72 -1.34 -19.91 -21.83
C LEU A 72 -2.27 -20.84 -22.64
N THR A 73 -1.77 -22.03 -22.99
CA THR A 73 -2.53 -23.03 -23.78
C THR A 73 -3.51 -23.85 -22.93
N ILE A 74 -3.25 -24.02 -21.64
CA ILE A 74 -4.22 -24.66 -20.71
C ILE A 74 -5.25 -23.66 -20.16
N GLY A 75 -4.91 -22.37 -20.06
CA GLY A 75 -5.81 -21.33 -19.55
C GLY A 75 -6.83 -20.79 -20.56
N SER A 76 -6.70 -21.11 -21.85
CA SER A 76 -7.61 -20.62 -22.91
C SER A 76 -8.74 -21.63 -23.19
N GLY A 77 -9.43 -22.08 -22.15
CA GLY A 77 -10.68 -22.83 -22.26
C GLY A 77 -11.86 -21.88 -22.50
N THR A 78 -12.05 -21.44 -23.74
CA THR A 78 -13.29 -20.79 -24.17
C THR A 78 -14.47 -21.77 -24.10
N ALA A 79 -15.43 -21.45 -23.22
CA ALA A 79 -16.87 -21.69 -23.36
C ALA A 79 -17.34 -23.11 -23.78
N GLY A 80 -17.39 -24.02 -22.80
CA GLY A 80 -18.43 -25.05 -22.75
C GLY A 80 -19.64 -24.49 -22.01
N VAL A 81 -20.62 -24.01 -22.78
CA VAL A 81 -21.94 -23.58 -22.29
C VAL A 81 -22.76 -24.85 -22.07
N ASP A 82 -22.68 -25.44 -20.87
CA ASP A 82 -23.62 -26.50 -20.47
C ASP A 82 -24.33 -26.05 -19.20
N GLY A 83 -25.66 -25.95 -19.36
CA GLY A 83 -26.57 -25.32 -18.43
C GLY A 83 -26.55 -25.95 -17.05
N ALA A 84 -26.13 -25.16 -16.08
CA ALA A 84 -26.63 -25.28 -14.72
C ALA A 84 -27.61 -24.12 -14.51
N ASP A 85 -28.84 -24.52 -14.16
CA ASP A 85 -29.99 -23.70 -13.81
C ASP A 85 -29.64 -22.32 -13.23
N PRO A 86 -30.26 -21.22 -13.71
CA PRO A 86 -30.36 -20.03 -12.90
C PRO A 86 -31.27 -20.37 -11.71
N ASP A 87 -30.66 -20.76 -10.59
CA ASP A 87 -31.38 -20.88 -9.31
C ASP A 87 -32.15 -19.58 -9.10
N ALA A 88 -33.46 -19.76 -9.07
CA ALA A 88 -34.44 -18.73 -9.26
C ALA A 88 -34.23 -17.65 -8.21
N GLY A 89 -34.22 -16.40 -8.69
CA GLY A 89 -34.09 -15.22 -7.86
C GLY A 89 -34.95 -15.34 -6.60
N SER A 90 -34.28 -15.31 -5.46
CA SER A 90 -34.86 -14.79 -4.23
C SER A 90 -35.08 -13.29 -4.43
N THR A 91 -36.08 -12.99 -5.25
CA THR A 91 -36.70 -11.69 -5.36
C THR A 91 -37.07 -11.31 -3.93
N PRO A 92 -36.54 -10.22 -3.35
CA PRO A 92 -37.00 -9.80 -2.04
C PRO A 92 -38.50 -9.63 -2.15
N THR A 93 -39.24 -10.42 -1.39
CA THR A 93 -40.69 -10.23 -1.25
C THR A 93 -40.82 -8.86 -0.63
N ALA A 94 -41.09 -7.86 -1.46
CA ALA A 94 -41.49 -6.56 -1.01
C ALA A 94 -42.77 -6.81 -0.19
N THR A 95 -42.66 -6.68 1.13
CA THR A 95 -43.82 -6.57 1.99
C THR A 95 -44.62 -5.40 1.43
N VAL A 96 -45.70 -5.73 0.72
CA VAL A 96 -46.67 -4.75 0.27
C VAL A 96 -47.29 -4.20 1.54
N THR A 97 -46.76 -3.05 1.99
CA THR A 97 -47.45 -2.22 2.96
C THR A 97 -48.84 -1.97 2.39
N GLN A 98 -49.84 -2.60 3.00
CA GLN A 98 -51.24 -2.36 2.67
C GLN A 98 -51.46 -0.85 2.67
N GLY A 99 -52.06 -0.37 1.58
CA GLY A 99 -52.48 1.01 1.48
C GLY A 99 -53.36 1.41 2.68
N PRO A 100 -53.47 2.73 2.95
CA PRO A 100 -54.12 3.24 4.15
C PRO A 100 -55.50 2.61 4.35
N ILE A 101 -55.72 2.07 5.56
CA ILE A 101 -56.95 1.42 5.96
C ILE A 101 -58.09 2.45 5.79
N PRO A 102 -59.14 2.17 4.99
CA PRO A 102 -60.26 3.08 4.83
C PRO A 102 -60.94 3.31 6.19
N GLY A 103 -60.85 4.53 6.71
CA GLY A 103 -61.40 4.89 8.03
C GLY A 103 -60.35 5.30 9.08
N ALA A 104 -59.06 5.35 8.73
CA ALA A 104 -58.10 6.08 9.56
C ALA A 104 -58.46 7.57 9.55
N THR A 105 -58.96 8.10 10.67
CA THR A 105 -59.11 9.53 10.89
C THR A 105 -57.79 10.20 10.52
N PRO A 106 -57.77 11.25 9.69
CA PRO A 106 -56.53 11.95 9.37
C PRO A 106 -55.92 12.44 10.67
N THR A 107 -54.86 11.77 11.14
CA THR A 107 -54.06 12.32 12.22
C THR A 107 -53.47 13.56 11.62
N THR A 108 -53.76 14.73 12.19
CA THR A 108 -53.19 16.01 11.79
C THR A 108 -51.69 15.78 11.60
N GLY A 109 -51.27 15.77 10.34
CA GLY A 109 -49.88 15.49 9.98
C GLY A 109 -49.03 16.47 10.76
N SER A 110 -48.01 15.95 11.44
CA SER A 110 -47.03 16.78 12.14
C SER A 110 -46.34 17.62 11.07
N GLU A 111 -46.90 18.79 10.80
CA GLU A 111 -46.34 19.75 9.85
C GLU A 111 -45.03 20.19 10.47
N VAL A 112 -43.92 19.73 9.88
CA VAL A 112 -42.59 20.17 10.28
C VAL A 112 -42.51 21.63 9.84
N GLN A 113 -42.59 22.54 10.82
CA GLN A 113 -42.41 23.96 10.60
C GLN A 113 -41.13 24.17 9.77
N PRO A 114 -41.17 24.90 8.65
CA PRO A 114 -39.95 25.20 7.91
C PRO A 114 -38.97 25.90 8.86
N PRO A 115 -37.67 25.54 8.81
CA PRO A 115 -36.68 26.12 9.70
C PRO A 115 -36.68 27.65 9.55
N ASP A 116 -36.75 28.33 10.70
CA ASP A 116 -36.79 29.78 10.76
C ASP A 116 -35.46 30.34 10.23
N GLU A 117 -35.48 31.02 9.06
CA GLU A 117 -34.29 31.56 8.40
C GLU A 117 -33.57 32.62 9.26
N THR A 118 -34.29 33.17 10.25
CA THR A 118 -33.81 34.17 11.21
C THR A 118 -33.34 33.57 12.54
N ALA A 119 -33.41 32.25 12.72
CA ALA A 119 -32.89 31.58 13.91
C ALA A 119 -31.38 31.84 14.09
N ALA A 120 -30.99 32.10 15.35
CA ALA A 120 -29.60 32.36 15.68
C ALA A 120 -28.68 31.19 15.24
N PRO A 121 -27.44 31.44 14.80
CA PRO A 121 -26.55 30.43 14.21
C PRO A 121 -26.26 29.20 15.10
N ILE A 122 -26.67 29.21 16.37
CA ILE A 122 -26.52 28.10 17.32
C ILE A 122 -27.36 26.86 16.97
N ASP A 123 -28.35 26.98 16.07
CA ASP A 123 -29.12 25.85 15.52
C ASP A 123 -28.55 25.31 14.19
N ARG A 124 -27.40 25.82 13.75
CA ARG A 124 -26.72 25.31 12.54
C ARG A 124 -25.75 24.19 12.95
N LEU A 125 -25.70 23.14 12.13
CA LEU A 125 -24.73 22.06 12.28
C LEU A 125 -23.32 22.66 12.44
N PRO A 126 -22.49 22.12 13.36
CA PRO A 126 -21.09 22.52 13.45
C PRO A 126 -20.43 22.45 12.07
N PRO A 127 -19.54 23.40 11.72
CA PRO A 127 -18.82 23.35 10.47
C PRO A 127 -18.03 22.06 10.38
N LEU A 128 -18.15 21.35 9.26
CA LEU A 128 -17.34 20.18 8.99
C LEU A 128 -15.88 20.63 8.81
N PRO A 129 -14.90 19.89 9.37
CA PRO A 129 -13.51 20.16 9.11
C PRO A 129 -13.25 20.03 7.60
N THR A 130 -12.57 21.02 7.03
CA THR A 130 -12.10 20.94 5.64
C THR A 130 -10.87 20.06 5.59
N SER A 131 -10.90 18.99 4.79
CA SER A 131 -9.72 18.17 4.50
C SER A 131 -8.62 19.02 3.85
N SER A 132 -7.36 18.72 4.17
CA SER A 132 -6.19 19.33 3.56
C SER A 132 -5.39 18.24 2.84
N PRO A 133 -4.78 18.53 1.67
CA PRO A 133 -3.86 17.62 1.00
C PRO A 133 -2.78 17.08 1.97
N LEU A 134 -2.55 15.76 1.94
CA LEU A 134 -1.50 15.10 2.73
C LEU A 134 -0.11 15.25 2.11
N VAL A 135 -0.04 15.66 0.84
CA VAL A 135 1.19 15.87 0.09
C VAL A 135 1.20 17.27 -0.51
N SER A 136 2.39 17.84 -0.67
CA SER A 136 2.60 19.20 -1.16
C SER A 136 3.39 19.21 -2.46
N ASP A 137 3.16 20.24 -3.28
CA ASP A 137 3.99 20.51 -4.44
C ASP A 137 5.37 21.08 -4.05
N PRO A 138 6.45 20.77 -4.80
CA PRO A 138 6.46 19.89 -5.98
C PRO A 138 6.44 18.41 -5.58
N LEU A 139 5.63 17.61 -6.28
CA LEU A 139 5.63 16.16 -6.11
C LEU A 139 7.00 15.55 -6.46
N PRO A 140 7.40 14.44 -5.80
CA PRO A 140 8.64 13.74 -6.10
C PRO A 140 8.65 13.20 -7.54
N ALA A 141 9.84 12.96 -8.09
CA ALA A 141 9.93 12.36 -9.43
C ALA A 141 9.43 10.91 -9.41
N SER A 142 8.83 10.48 -10.52
CA SER A 142 8.45 9.08 -10.71
C SER A 142 9.68 8.16 -10.68
N GLY A 143 9.52 6.97 -10.10
CA GLY A 143 10.58 5.99 -10.00
C GLY A 143 10.12 4.69 -9.34
N SER A 144 10.98 3.68 -9.38
CA SER A 144 10.77 2.41 -8.68
C SER A 144 12.08 1.90 -8.10
N ALA A 145 11.97 1.10 -7.05
CA ALA A 145 13.09 0.43 -6.40
C ALA A 145 12.69 -0.97 -5.93
N SER A 146 13.67 -1.87 -5.85
CA SER A 146 13.50 -3.24 -5.35
C SER A 146 14.43 -3.46 -4.17
N GLY A 147 13.90 -3.97 -3.06
CA GLY A 147 14.67 -4.16 -1.82
C GLY A 147 14.85 -2.90 -0.97
N GLU A 148 14.39 -1.75 -1.43
CA GLU A 148 14.49 -0.46 -0.73
C GLU A 148 13.34 0.48 -1.12
N LEU A 149 13.21 1.59 -0.38
CA LEU A 149 12.26 2.65 -0.70
C LEU A 149 12.81 3.56 -1.80
N VAL A 150 11.99 3.82 -2.84
CA VAL A 150 12.30 4.81 -3.86
C VAL A 150 12.46 6.20 -3.24
N LYS A 151 13.35 7.01 -3.82
CA LYS A 151 13.61 8.37 -3.35
C LYS A 151 12.33 9.21 -3.37
N GLY A 152 12.00 9.81 -2.22
CA GLY A 152 10.81 10.66 -2.07
C GLY A 152 9.54 9.91 -1.64
N PHE A 153 9.67 8.64 -1.25
CA PHE A 153 8.54 7.85 -0.74
C PHE A 153 7.92 8.48 0.53
N PRO A 154 6.59 8.61 0.63
CA PRO A 154 5.93 9.25 1.77
C PRO A 154 5.87 8.30 2.99
N VAL A 155 6.99 8.18 3.69
CA VAL A 155 7.14 7.26 4.83
C VAL A 155 6.18 7.54 5.98
N ASP A 156 5.82 8.80 6.20
CA ASP A 156 4.91 9.19 7.29
C ASP A 156 3.44 8.82 7.00
N LEU A 157 3.10 8.51 5.74
CA LEU A 157 1.72 8.17 5.33
C LEU A 157 1.52 6.66 5.15
N MET A 158 2.54 5.99 4.61
CA MET A 158 2.45 4.59 4.19
C MET A 158 3.81 3.89 4.20
N GLY A 159 4.73 4.33 5.06
CA GLY A 159 5.98 3.63 5.29
C GLY A 159 5.76 2.20 5.77
N PRO A 160 6.73 1.30 5.57
CA PRO A 160 6.64 -0.07 6.05
C PRO A 160 6.47 -0.12 7.58
N VAL A 161 5.71 -1.09 8.07
CA VAL A 161 5.64 -1.42 9.51
C VAL A 161 7.07 -1.67 10.02
N PRO A 162 7.42 -1.27 11.27
CA PRO A 162 8.72 -1.56 11.85
C PRO A 162 9.17 -3.01 11.63
N ASP A 163 10.47 -3.19 11.39
CA ASP A 163 11.12 -4.47 11.10
C ASP A 163 10.65 -5.18 9.81
N SER A 164 9.84 -4.53 8.96
CA SER A 164 9.50 -5.07 7.65
C SER A 164 10.66 -4.93 6.66
N GLN A 165 10.83 -5.95 5.82
CA GLN A 165 11.66 -5.90 4.64
C GLN A 165 10.85 -5.35 3.45
N VAL A 166 11.31 -4.25 2.86
CA VAL A 166 10.76 -3.73 1.60
C VAL A 166 11.14 -4.69 0.47
N LEU A 167 10.15 -5.13 -0.32
CA LEU A 167 10.36 -5.96 -1.49
C LEU A 167 10.37 -5.10 -2.75
N GLU A 168 9.34 -4.26 -2.91
CA GLU A 168 9.19 -3.34 -4.03
C GLU A 168 8.59 -2.02 -3.54
N SER A 169 9.00 -0.92 -4.16
CA SER A 169 8.35 0.38 -3.97
C SER A 169 8.32 1.16 -5.27
N SER A 170 7.26 1.95 -5.47
CA SER A 170 7.17 2.81 -6.64
C SER A 170 6.40 4.09 -6.36
N ILE A 171 6.77 5.12 -7.11
CA ILE A 171 6.08 6.42 -7.19
C ILE A 171 5.84 6.70 -8.68
N SER A 172 4.61 7.08 -9.01
CA SER A 172 4.25 7.61 -10.32
C SER A 172 3.55 8.95 -10.13
N THR A 173 4.01 9.98 -10.82
CA THR A 173 3.52 11.35 -10.66
C THR A 173 3.11 11.93 -12.00
N GLU A 174 1.89 12.45 -12.05
CA GLU A 174 1.33 13.10 -13.23
C GLU A 174 0.56 14.35 -12.80
N GLY A 175 1.08 15.52 -13.18
CA GLY A 175 0.50 16.80 -12.77
C GLY A 175 0.49 16.96 -11.25
N SER A 176 -0.70 17.14 -10.67
CA SER A 176 -0.95 17.27 -9.22
C SER A 176 -1.30 15.94 -8.54
N THR A 177 -1.17 14.81 -9.24
CA THR A 177 -1.51 13.47 -8.71
C THR A 177 -0.25 12.62 -8.55
N MET A 178 -0.12 11.99 -7.38
CA MET A 178 0.90 11.00 -7.07
C MET A 178 0.25 9.66 -6.75
N GLN A 179 0.70 8.60 -7.40
CA GLN A 179 0.37 7.22 -7.08
C GLN A 179 1.59 6.55 -6.47
N VAL A 180 1.39 5.77 -5.42
CA VAL A 180 2.45 5.13 -4.66
C VAL A 180 2.07 3.68 -4.42
N SER A 181 3.04 2.78 -4.55
CA SER A 181 2.89 1.38 -4.13
C SER A 181 4.06 0.95 -3.26
N LEU A 182 3.76 0.12 -2.27
CA LEU A 182 4.73 -0.57 -1.42
C LEU A 182 4.33 -2.03 -1.32
N VAL A 183 5.28 -2.92 -1.58
CA VAL A 183 5.19 -4.33 -1.24
C VAL A 183 6.26 -4.62 -0.19
N ALA A 184 5.85 -5.13 0.95
CA ALA A 184 6.76 -5.42 2.05
C ALA A 184 6.41 -6.75 2.71
N ARG A 185 7.39 -7.30 3.43
CA ARG A 185 7.28 -8.54 4.18
C ARG A 185 7.64 -8.28 5.63
N THR A 186 6.90 -8.86 6.55
CA THR A 186 7.17 -8.82 7.99
C THR A 186 6.92 -10.18 8.63
N ASP A 187 7.51 -10.41 9.79
CA ASP A 187 7.20 -11.57 10.65
C ASP A 187 6.01 -11.29 11.59
N ALA A 188 5.51 -10.05 11.63
CA ALA A 188 4.29 -9.69 12.36
C ALA A 188 3.04 -10.35 11.75
N ALA A 189 2.01 -10.59 12.57
CA ALA A 189 0.75 -11.17 12.10
C ALA A 189 -0.06 -10.15 11.28
N ASP A 190 -0.91 -10.63 10.37
CA ASP A 190 -1.78 -9.79 9.53
C ASP A 190 -2.62 -8.80 10.35
N ASP A 191 -3.13 -9.24 11.51
CA ASP A 191 -3.92 -8.39 12.40
C ASP A 191 -3.11 -7.25 13.04
N ASP A 192 -1.82 -7.47 13.34
CA ASP A 192 -0.94 -6.44 13.87
C ASP A 192 -0.62 -5.39 12.81
N VAL A 193 -0.32 -5.84 11.58
CA VAL A 193 -0.11 -4.97 10.42
C VAL A 193 -1.37 -4.13 10.15
N ARG A 194 -2.55 -4.76 10.20
CA ARG A 194 -3.83 -4.06 9.99
C ARG A 194 -4.10 -3.04 11.10
N ALA A 195 -3.83 -3.39 12.36
CA ALA A 195 -4.00 -2.48 13.49
C ALA A 195 -3.09 -1.25 13.35
N HIS A 196 -1.82 -1.45 12.97
CA HIS A 196 -0.86 -0.37 12.74
C HIS A 196 -1.37 0.65 11.71
N TYR A 197 -1.80 0.20 10.52
CA TYR A 197 -2.26 1.13 9.48
C TYR A 197 -3.61 1.76 9.80
N ARG A 198 -4.51 1.08 10.52
CA ARG A 198 -5.76 1.70 10.98
C ARG A 198 -5.48 2.87 11.93
N GLU A 199 -4.58 2.68 12.89
CA GLU A 199 -4.16 3.73 13.81
C GLU A 199 -3.50 4.89 13.05
N LEU A 200 -2.50 4.59 12.21
CA LEU A 200 -1.80 5.58 11.41
C LEU A 200 -2.76 6.42 10.54
N TRP A 201 -3.69 5.78 9.83
CA TRP A 201 -4.59 6.49 8.90
C TRP A 201 -5.74 7.19 9.61
N ALA A 202 -6.19 6.68 10.75
CA ALA A 202 -7.16 7.39 11.60
C ALA A 202 -6.55 8.67 12.19
N ASP A 203 -5.28 8.64 12.60
CA ASP A 203 -4.56 9.82 13.12
C ASP A 203 -4.36 10.90 12.05
N LEU A 204 -4.32 10.51 10.77
CA LEU A 204 -4.31 11.42 9.62
C LEU A 204 -5.70 12.00 9.29
N GLY A 205 -6.75 11.60 10.01
CA GLY A 205 -8.13 12.05 9.79
C GLY A 205 -8.80 11.41 8.58
N LEU A 206 -8.27 10.30 8.07
CA LEU A 206 -8.87 9.57 6.95
C LEU A 206 -10.07 8.75 7.44
N THR A 207 -11.06 8.57 6.56
CA THR A 207 -12.27 7.80 6.87
C THR A 207 -12.13 6.36 6.40
N ASP A 208 -12.41 5.41 7.29
CA ASP A 208 -12.48 3.98 6.95
C ASP A 208 -13.65 3.72 5.98
N THR A 209 -13.34 3.16 4.81
CA THR A 209 -14.28 2.80 3.75
C THR A 209 -14.22 1.31 3.41
N SER A 210 -13.66 0.50 4.31
CA SER A 210 -13.41 -0.93 4.10
C SER A 210 -14.71 -1.74 3.91
N GLY A 211 -14.69 -2.70 2.97
CA GLY A 211 -15.86 -3.50 2.57
C GLY A 211 -16.00 -4.88 3.24
N GLY A 212 -15.12 -5.24 4.19
CA GLY A 212 -15.19 -6.51 4.93
C GLY A 212 -14.54 -7.72 4.24
N ASP A 213 -13.84 -7.52 3.13
CA ASP A 213 -13.11 -8.55 2.37
C ASP A 213 -11.69 -8.82 2.90
N GLY A 214 -11.37 -8.31 4.10
CA GLY A 214 -10.06 -8.44 4.73
C GLY A 214 -9.03 -7.39 4.28
N SER A 215 -9.32 -6.65 3.19
CA SER A 215 -8.62 -5.41 2.86
C SER A 215 -9.09 -4.28 3.79
N ILE A 216 -8.22 -3.30 4.00
CA ILE A 216 -8.64 -2.03 4.61
C ILE A 216 -8.43 -0.90 3.61
N THR A 217 -9.39 0.03 3.55
CA THR A 217 -9.35 1.18 2.65
C THR A 217 -9.71 2.43 3.44
N TYR A 218 -8.91 3.48 3.30
CA TYR A 218 -9.09 4.77 3.97
C TYR A 218 -9.03 5.89 2.93
N SER A 219 -9.92 6.88 3.02
CA SER A 219 -9.96 7.96 2.04
C SER A 219 -10.45 9.29 2.62
N ASP A 220 -10.09 10.37 1.94
CA ASP A 220 -10.67 11.71 2.10
C ASP A 220 -10.84 12.37 0.72
N ALA A 221 -10.97 13.71 0.66
CA ALA A 221 -11.12 14.44 -0.60
C ALA A 221 -9.88 14.42 -1.51
N PHE A 222 -8.68 14.21 -0.96
CA PHE A 222 -7.40 14.33 -1.66
C PHE A 222 -6.60 13.04 -1.72
N SER A 223 -6.97 12.04 -0.91
CA SER A 223 -6.18 10.85 -0.66
C SER A 223 -7.05 9.60 -0.62
N SER A 224 -6.51 8.51 -1.15
CA SER A 224 -7.09 7.17 -1.02
C SER A 224 -5.96 6.19 -0.79
N LEU A 225 -6.04 5.41 0.29
CA LEU A 225 -5.09 4.37 0.64
C LEU A 225 -5.80 3.03 0.80
N SER A 226 -5.14 1.95 0.36
CA SER A 226 -5.61 0.59 0.59
C SER A 226 -4.46 -0.32 1.01
N LEU A 227 -4.76 -1.27 1.89
CA LEU A 227 -3.86 -2.34 2.33
C LEU A 227 -4.51 -3.67 1.97
N ALA A 228 -3.73 -4.52 1.31
CA ALA A 228 -4.08 -5.89 0.99
C ALA A 228 -2.97 -6.84 1.44
N PHE A 229 -3.35 -8.09 1.72
CA PHE A 229 -2.43 -9.15 2.11
C PHE A 229 -2.36 -10.19 0.99
N SER A 230 -1.17 -10.70 0.74
CA SER A 230 -0.98 -11.86 -0.13
C SER A 230 -1.15 -13.13 0.69
N GLU A 231 -1.68 -14.19 0.08
CA GLU A 231 -1.77 -15.50 0.74
C GLU A 231 -0.38 -15.93 1.23
N SER A 232 -0.25 -16.19 2.53
CA SER A 232 1.06 -16.46 3.14
C SER A 232 1.69 -17.73 2.56
N SER A 233 2.90 -17.60 2.00
CA SER A 233 3.71 -18.73 1.53
C SER A 233 4.53 -19.40 2.65
N GLY A 234 4.19 -19.13 3.93
CA GLY A 234 4.86 -19.71 5.10
C GLY A 234 6.15 -19.00 5.53
N THR A 235 6.51 -17.87 4.92
CA THR A 235 7.75 -17.11 5.23
C THR A 235 7.41 -15.68 5.69
N GLY A 236 6.43 -15.58 6.59
CA GLY A 236 5.91 -14.31 7.12
C GLY A 236 4.69 -13.78 6.37
N THR A 237 4.30 -12.57 6.73
CA THR A 237 3.18 -11.82 6.16
C THR A 237 3.70 -10.89 5.06
N VAL A 238 3.21 -11.09 3.85
CA VAL A 238 3.47 -10.19 2.72
C VAL A 238 2.24 -9.32 2.52
N TYR A 239 2.45 -8.01 2.56
CA TYR A 239 1.39 -7.02 2.39
C TYR A 239 1.75 -6.02 1.30
N MET A 240 0.71 -5.47 0.70
CA MET A 240 0.81 -4.43 -0.32
C MET A 240 -0.03 -3.23 0.11
N ILE A 241 0.58 -2.05 0.02
CA ILE A 241 -0.11 -0.78 0.19
C ILE A 241 -0.15 -0.06 -1.14
N TYR A 242 -1.32 0.47 -1.48
CA TYR A 242 -1.50 1.36 -2.62
C TYR A 242 -2.07 2.69 -2.14
N GLY A 243 -1.55 3.78 -2.69
CA GLY A 243 -1.93 5.14 -2.31
C GLY A 243 -2.08 6.04 -3.53
N VAL A 244 -3.10 6.88 -3.54
CA VAL A 244 -3.28 7.96 -4.51
C VAL A 244 -3.43 9.26 -3.73
N PHE A 245 -2.65 10.27 -4.08
CA PHE A 245 -2.62 11.57 -3.41
C PHE A 245 -2.74 12.71 -4.42
N ARG A 246 -3.43 13.78 -4.04
CA ARG A 246 -3.59 15.01 -4.82
C ARG A 246 -3.13 16.22 -4.02
N THR A 247 -2.50 17.19 -4.68
CA THR A 247 -2.08 18.45 -4.06
C THR A 247 -3.15 19.54 -4.08
N SER A 248 -4.22 19.37 -4.87
CA SER A 248 -5.36 20.31 -5.01
C SER A 248 -6.59 19.66 -5.63
#